data_AF-A0A7C1AHS9-F1
#
_entry.id   AF-A0A7C1AHS9-F1
#
_cell.length_a   1.000
_cell.length_b   1.000
_cell.length_c   1.000
_cell.angle_alpha   90.00
_cell.angle_beta   90.00
_cell.angle_gamma   90.00
#
_symmetry.space_group_name_H-M   'P 1'
#
loop_
_entity.id
_entity.type
_entity.pdbx_description
1 polymer ?
#
loop_
_entity_poly.entity_id
_entity_poly.type
_entity_poly.pdbx_seq_one_letter_code
_entity_poly.pdbx_strand_id
1 'polypeptide(L)'
;MKLPLPIRARKIMFSPAEKIFNQFRIFNRYLIPYWSLESLVLLIVLITTILGLLGPALAGVTIDRALLKQDLYLFRMLLLISLLLAVFTGGLSIIRTYLTAYIGRMLTFDLRRDYTRHLFRLSFTDFHRRPTGEQLYRLDSDLSTAAGLASESIPRILVTISHFIFLTGICLYLEWRLTLIAILLTPLFYLHSRYFGRRQKDITRSFKDASQDSNTMIQE
;
A
#
# COMPACT_ATOMS: atom_id res chain seq x y z
N MET A 1 40.00 16.08 38.09
CA MET A 1 38.85 15.31 38.60
C MET A 1 38.08 14.76 37.40
N LYS A 2 38.39 13.52 37.00
CA LYS A 2 37.84 12.85 35.80
C LYS A 2 36.50 12.22 36.18
N LEU A 3 35.38 12.68 35.61
CA LEU A 3 34.12 11.95 35.71
C LEU A 3 34.10 10.82 34.64
N PRO A 4 33.89 9.56 35.03
CA PRO A 4 33.68 8.46 34.09
C PRO A 4 32.24 8.47 33.56
N LEU A 5 32.10 8.41 32.24
CA LEU A 5 30.84 8.14 31.54
C LEU A 5 30.40 6.69 31.77
N PRO A 6 29.15 6.38 32.20
CA PRO A 6 28.61 5.04 32.12
C PRO A 6 27.74 4.86 30.86
N ILE A 7 28.36 4.26 29.85
CA ILE A 7 27.92 3.02 29.18
C ILE A 7 26.40 2.73 29.23
N ARG A 8 25.68 3.04 28.13
CA ARG A 8 24.86 2.04 27.41
C ARG A 8 24.37 2.59 26.06
N ALA A 9 25.26 2.61 25.08
CA ALA A 9 24.85 2.46 23.69
C ALA A 9 24.28 1.04 23.52
N ARG A 10 23.00 0.85 23.87
CA ARG A 10 22.26 -0.36 23.54
C ARG A 10 22.02 -0.34 22.04
N LYS A 11 23.02 -0.86 21.30
CA LYS A 11 22.92 -1.33 19.93
C LYS A 11 21.51 -1.87 19.70
N ILE A 12 20.72 -1.10 18.96
CA ILE A 12 19.46 -1.55 18.36
C ILE A 12 19.87 -2.48 17.21
N MET A 13 20.35 -3.66 17.56
CA MET A 13 20.67 -4.75 16.64
C MET A 13 19.53 -5.76 16.75
N PHE A 14 18.30 -5.31 16.48
CA PHE A 14 17.21 -6.23 16.19
C PHE A 14 17.57 -6.95 14.89
N SER A 15 17.70 -8.28 14.93
CA SER A 15 17.89 -9.06 13.72
C SER A 15 16.67 -8.86 12.79
N PRO A 16 16.85 -8.90 11.46
CA PRO A 16 15.74 -8.76 10.51
C PRO A 16 14.60 -9.75 10.77
N ALA A 17 14.91 -10.94 11.29
CA ALA A 17 13.95 -12.02 11.53
C ALA A 17 12.97 -11.73 12.70
N GLU A 18 13.43 -11.15 13.80
CA GLU A 18 12.54 -10.81 14.94
C GLU A 18 11.59 -9.66 14.62
N LYS A 19 12.03 -8.70 13.77
CA LYS A 19 11.15 -7.63 13.27
C LYS A 19 10.01 -8.20 12.43
N ILE A 20 10.28 -9.16 11.55
CA ILE A 20 9.25 -9.78 10.70
C ILE A 20 8.23 -10.52 11.57
N PHE A 21 8.67 -11.30 12.56
CA PHE A 21 7.76 -12.06 13.43
C PHE A 21 6.87 -11.17 14.31
N ASN A 22 7.44 -10.10 14.90
CA ASN A 22 6.63 -9.15 15.67
C ASN A 22 5.71 -8.30 14.79
N GLN A 23 6.11 -7.99 13.56
CA GLN A 23 5.22 -7.34 12.59
C GLN A 23 4.07 -8.26 12.18
N PHE A 24 4.31 -9.55 12.00
CA PHE A 24 3.26 -10.55 11.74
C PHE A 24 2.26 -10.64 12.90
N ARG A 25 2.74 -10.54 14.14
CA ARG A 25 1.88 -10.54 15.34
C ARG A 25 0.97 -9.31 15.45
N ILE A 26 1.50 -8.12 15.14
CA ILE A 26 0.74 -6.86 15.15
C ILE A 26 -0.23 -6.83 13.96
N PHE A 27 0.23 -7.26 12.78
CA PHE A 27 -0.57 -7.46 11.57
C PHE A 27 -1.77 -8.36 11.87
N ASN A 28 -1.53 -9.54 12.45
CA ASN A 28 -2.60 -10.48 12.74
C ASN A 28 -3.59 -9.89 13.75
N ARG A 29 -3.14 -9.23 14.83
CA ARG A 29 -4.05 -8.65 15.84
C ARG A 29 -5.07 -7.66 15.28
N TYR A 30 -4.69 -6.82 14.31
CA TYR A 30 -5.59 -5.84 13.71
C TYR A 30 -6.39 -6.39 12.52
N LEU A 31 -5.88 -7.41 11.82
CA LEU A 31 -6.59 -8.04 10.69
C LEU A 31 -7.55 -9.17 11.11
N ILE A 32 -7.28 -9.92 12.18
CA ILE A 32 -8.13 -11.01 12.70
C ILE A 32 -9.64 -10.69 12.69
N PRO A 33 -10.11 -9.53 13.20
CA PRO A 33 -11.55 -9.23 13.18
C PRO A 33 -12.14 -9.08 11.77
N TYR A 34 -11.31 -8.88 10.75
CA TYR A 34 -11.68 -8.68 9.35
C TYR A 34 -11.39 -9.88 8.44
N TRP A 35 -11.00 -11.04 8.99
CA TRP A 35 -10.59 -12.21 8.20
C TRP A 35 -11.66 -12.75 7.25
N SER A 36 -12.95 -12.64 7.58
CA SER A 36 -14.03 -13.07 6.69
C SER A 36 -14.06 -12.24 5.41
N LEU A 37 -14.01 -10.91 5.54
CA LEU A 37 -13.97 -9.96 4.42
C LEU A 37 -12.67 -10.06 3.64
N GLU A 38 -11.52 -10.12 4.31
CA GLU A 38 -10.22 -10.29 3.66
C GLU A 38 -10.17 -11.60 2.86
N SER A 39 -10.64 -12.73 3.43
CA SER A 39 -10.65 -14.01 2.71
C SER A 39 -11.47 -13.96 1.41
N LEU A 40 -12.57 -13.21 1.41
CA LEU A 40 -13.38 -12.98 0.20
C LEU A 40 -12.61 -12.17 -0.85
N VAL A 41 -11.86 -11.14 -0.44
CA VAL A 41 -11.00 -10.38 -1.36
C VAL A 41 -9.90 -11.27 -1.95
N LEU A 42 -9.26 -12.08 -1.11
CA LEU A 42 -8.24 -13.04 -1.56
C LEU A 42 -8.81 -14.06 -2.54
N LEU A 43 -10.03 -14.55 -2.32
CA LEU A 43 -10.73 -15.41 -3.27
C LEU A 43 -10.98 -14.70 -4.60
N ILE A 44 -11.46 -13.44 -4.57
CA ILE A 44 -11.66 -12.66 -5.80
C ILE A 44 -10.33 -12.46 -6.54
N VAL A 45 -9.24 -12.16 -5.83
CA VAL A 45 -7.90 -12.03 -6.43
C VAL A 45 -7.48 -13.32 -7.12
N LEU A 46 -7.69 -14.47 -6.49
CA LEU A 46 -7.37 -15.77 -7.07
C LEU A 46 -8.16 -16.01 -8.35
N ILE A 47 -9.48 -15.77 -8.32
CA ILE A 47 -10.36 -15.90 -9.50
C ILE A 47 -9.92 -14.95 -10.62
N THR A 48 -9.71 -13.66 -10.33
CA THR A 48 -9.33 -12.68 -11.37
C THR A 48 -7.95 -12.95 -11.93
N THR A 49 -7.03 -13.49 -11.12
CA THR A 49 -5.69 -13.87 -11.59
C THR A 49 -5.81 -15.00 -12.61
N ILE A 50 -6.54 -16.08 -12.27
CA ILE A 50 -6.77 -17.23 -13.15
C ILE A 50 -7.48 -16.79 -14.44
N LEU A 51 -8.54 -15.99 -14.33
CA LEU A 51 -9.25 -15.44 -15.50
C LEU A 51 -8.37 -14.51 -16.34
N GLY A 52 -7.42 -13.81 -15.72
CA GLY A 52 -6.43 -12.99 -16.41
C GLY A 52 -5.52 -13.79 -17.35
N LEU A 53 -5.22 -15.05 -17.04
CA LEU A 53 -4.46 -15.94 -17.94
C LEU A 53 -5.27 -16.34 -19.19
N LEU A 54 -6.60 -16.31 -19.13
CA LEU A 54 -7.43 -16.63 -20.29
C LEU A 54 -7.38 -15.53 -21.36
N GLY A 55 -7.10 -14.29 -20.99
CA GLY A 55 -7.00 -13.17 -21.94
C GLY A 55 -5.97 -13.41 -23.05
N PRO A 56 -4.69 -13.66 -22.73
CA PRO A 56 -3.66 -14.00 -23.72
C PRO A 56 -3.99 -15.26 -24.54
N ALA A 57 -4.57 -16.28 -23.91
CA ALA A 57 -4.96 -17.51 -24.59
C ALA A 57 -6.06 -17.27 -25.64
N LEU A 58 -7.09 -16.48 -25.29
CA LEU A 58 -8.15 -16.09 -26.22
C LEU A 58 -7.62 -15.21 -27.35
N ALA A 59 -6.71 -14.27 -27.04
CA ALA A 59 -6.06 -13.44 -28.04
C ALA A 59 -5.27 -14.30 -29.04
N GLY A 60 -4.50 -15.28 -28.56
CA GLY A 60 -3.76 -16.23 -29.41
C GLY A 60 -4.68 -17.02 -30.35
N VAL A 61 -5.76 -17.62 -29.83
CA VAL A 61 -6.71 -18.37 -30.67
C VAL A 61 -7.44 -17.47 -31.67
N THR A 62 -7.75 -16.23 -31.30
CA THR A 62 -8.39 -15.27 -32.21
C THR A 62 -7.47 -14.95 -33.40
N ILE A 63 -6.19 -14.69 -33.14
CA ILE A 63 -5.20 -14.40 -34.17
C ILE A 63 -4.96 -15.63 -35.05
N ASP A 64 -4.68 -16.78 -34.43
CA ASP A 64 -4.22 -17.98 -35.15
C ASP A 64 -5.34 -18.72 -35.89
N ARG A 65 -6.58 -18.72 -35.38
CA ARG A 65 -7.68 -19.50 -35.96
C ARG A 65 -8.76 -18.66 -36.60
N ALA A 66 -9.10 -17.50 -36.03
CA ALA A 66 -10.22 -16.71 -36.53
C ALA A 66 -9.79 -15.74 -37.63
N LEU A 67 -8.64 -15.08 -37.49
CA LEU A 67 -8.09 -14.20 -38.54
C LEU A 67 -7.49 -14.99 -39.70
N LEU A 68 -6.72 -16.05 -39.42
CA LEU A 68 -6.00 -16.80 -40.45
C LEU A 68 -6.92 -17.69 -41.32
N LYS A 69 -8.00 -18.25 -40.76
CA LYS A 69 -8.95 -19.12 -41.50
C LYS A 69 -10.20 -18.39 -42.01
N GLN A 70 -10.30 -17.08 -41.81
CA GLN A 70 -11.45 -16.23 -42.20
C GLN A 70 -12.83 -16.74 -41.73
N ASP A 71 -12.89 -17.47 -40.61
CA ASP A 71 -14.16 -17.93 -40.04
C ASP A 71 -14.81 -16.83 -39.19
N LEU A 72 -15.71 -16.07 -39.82
CA LEU A 72 -16.44 -14.96 -39.20
C LEU A 72 -17.39 -15.39 -38.08
N TYR A 73 -17.79 -16.67 -38.02
CA TYR A 73 -18.63 -17.18 -36.93
C TYR A 73 -17.79 -17.42 -35.68
N LEU A 74 -16.66 -18.14 -35.83
CA LEU A 74 -15.72 -18.38 -34.73
C LEU A 74 -15.15 -17.06 -34.18
N PHE A 75 -14.88 -16.09 -35.06
CA PHE A 75 -14.41 -14.76 -34.65
C PHE A 75 -15.43 -14.01 -33.77
N ARG A 76 -16.71 -13.95 -34.19
CA ARG A 76 -17.76 -13.29 -33.40
C ARG A 76 -18.00 -13.97 -32.06
N MET A 77 -17.96 -15.29 -32.03
CA MET A 77 -18.10 -16.05 -30.79
C MET A 77 -16.95 -15.77 -29.82
N LEU A 78 -15.70 -15.78 -30.29
CA LEU A 78 -14.53 -15.45 -29.46
C LEU A 78 -14.55 -14.00 -28.98
N LEU A 79 -14.97 -13.06 -29.82
CA LEU A 79 -15.15 -11.66 -29.42
C LEU A 79 -16.20 -11.52 -28.31
N LEU A 80 -17.35 -12.19 -28.43
CA LEU A 80 -18.39 -12.17 -27.39
C LEU A 80 -17.90 -12.77 -26.08
N ILE A 81 -17.18 -13.89 -26.14
CA ILE A 81 -16.57 -14.52 -24.95
C ILE A 81 -15.54 -13.59 -24.31
N SER A 82 -14.67 -12.98 -25.11
CA SER A 82 -13.66 -12.03 -24.61
C SER A 82 -14.31 -10.80 -23.98
N LEU A 83 -15.38 -10.27 -24.59
CA LEU A 83 -16.13 -9.14 -24.05
C LEU A 83 -16.78 -9.51 -22.71
N LEU A 84 -17.45 -10.66 -22.65
CA LEU A 84 -18.09 -11.16 -21.43
C LEU A 84 -17.06 -11.37 -20.31
N LEU A 85 -15.91 -11.96 -20.64
CA LEU A 85 -14.80 -12.16 -19.72
C LEU A 85 -14.24 -10.82 -19.20
N ALA A 86 -14.09 -9.83 -20.07
CA ALA A 86 -13.63 -8.49 -19.69
C ALA A 86 -14.62 -7.78 -18.76
N VAL A 87 -15.92 -7.85 -19.05
CA VAL A 87 -16.98 -7.29 -18.20
C VAL A 87 -17.01 -7.99 -16.84
N PHE A 88 -16.91 -9.33 -16.83
CA PHE A 88 -16.94 -10.11 -15.59
C PHE A 88 -15.71 -9.85 -14.70
N THR A 89 -14.51 -9.87 -15.28
CA THR A 89 -13.27 -9.56 -14.56
C THR A 89 -13.24 -8.10 -14.09
N GLY A 90 -13.76 -7.17 -14.89
CA GLY A 90 -13.95 -5.77 -14.50
C GLY A 90 -14.89 -5.62 -13.31
N GLY A 91 -16.04 -6.28 -13.33
CA GLY A 91 -17.00 -6.30 -12.22
C GLY A 91 -16.40 -6.84 -10.92
N LEU A 92 -15.69 -7.98 -11.00
CA LEU A 92 -14.95 -8.54 -9.87
C LEU A 92 -13.87 -7.57 -9.34
N SER A 93 -13.17 -6.87 -10.23
CA SER A 93 -12.16 -5.88 -9.85
C SER A 93 -12.76 -4.69 -9.09
N ILE A 94 -13.95 -4.23 -9.50
CA ILE A 94 -14.69 -3.17 -8.79
C ILE A 94 -15.08 -3.64 -7.39
N ILE A 95 -15.66 -4.85 -7.27
CA ILE A 95 -16.06 -5.44 -5.98
C ILE A 95 -14.85 -5.60 -5.06
N ARG A 96 -13.74 -6.14 -5.59
CA ARG A 96 -12.47 -6.27 -4.89
C ARG A 96 -11.98 -4.92 -4.36
N THR A 97 -11.99 -3.90 -5.23
CA THR A 97 -11.53 -2.55 -4.88
C THR A 97 -12.41 -1.94 -3.79
N TYR A 98 -13.72 -2.11 -3.88
CA TYR A 98 -14.68 -1.66 -2.88
C TYR A 98 -14.45 -2.34 -1.53
N LEU A 99 -14.35 -3.67 -1.49
CA LEU A 99 -14.07 -4.41 -0.25
C LEU A 99 -12.73 -4.03 0.35
N THR A 100 -11.68 -3.92 -0.47
CA THR A 100 -10.34 -3.51 -0.02
C THR A 100 -10.39 -2.12 0.62
N ALA A 101 -11.11 -1.17 0.01
CA ALA A 101 -11.30 0.16 0.56
C ALA A 101 -12.15 0.14 1.85
N TYR A 102 -13.17 -0.71 1.89
CA TYR A 102 -14.02 -0.89 3.07
C TYR A 102 -13.21 -1.40 4.27
N ILE A 103 -12.41 -2.45 4.07
CA ILE A 103 -11.56 -3.03 5.12
C ILE A 103 -10.52 -2.01 5.58
N GLY A 104 -9.86 -1.31 4.64
CA GLY A 104 -8.92 -0.24 4.97
C GLY A 104 -9.55 0.89 5.81
N ARG A 105 -10.79 1.28 5.51
CA ARG A 105 -11.55 2.28 6.28
C ARG A 105 -11.90 1.78 7.68
N MET A 106 -12.28 0.51 7.82
CA MET A 106 -12.66 -0.05 9.11
C MET A 106 -11.45 -0.21 10.03
N LEU A 107 -10.31 -0.68 9.51
CA LEU A 107 -9.03 -0.65 10.23
C LEU A 107 -8.64 0.78 10.65
N THR A 108 -8.82 1.75 9.75
CA THR A 108 -8.54 3.18 10.04
C THR A 108 -9.42 3.69 11.18
N PHE A 109 -10.70 3.33 11.18
CA PHE A 109 -11.64 3.71 12.23
C PHE A 109 -11.21 3.15 13.60
N ASP A 110 -10.87 1.86 13.66
CA ASP A 110 -10.42 1.22 14.90
C ASP A 110 -9.12 1.82 15.42
N LEU A 111 -8.14 2.04 14.55
CA LEU A 111 -6.87 2.69 14.92
C LEU A 111 -7.08 4.11 15.43
N ARG A 112 -7.95 4.89 14.77
CA ARG A 112 -8.27 6.25 15.20
C ARG A 112 -8.97 6.24 16.56
N ARG A 113 -9.86 5.28 16.81
CA ARG A 113 -10.54 5.09 18.10
C ARG A 113 -9.54 4.77 19.22
N ASP A 114 -8.64 3.82 18.99
CA ASP A 114 -7.62 3.43 19.97
C ASP A 114 -6.62 4.56 20.26
N TYR A 115 -6.15 5.23 19.21
CA TYR A 115 -5.20 6.33 19.30
C TYR A 115 -5.80 7.51 20.08
N THR A 116 -7.02 7.92 19.72
CA THR A 116 -7.72 9.03 20.40
C THR A 116 -7.95 8.71 21.88
N ARG A 117 -8.31 7.45 22.21
CA ARG A 117 -8.46 7.00 23.60
C ARG A 117 -7.14 7.07 24.38
N HIS A 118 -6.01 6.77 23.73
CA HIS A 118 -4.69 6.87 24.34
C HIS A 118 -4.28 8.33 24.57
N LEU A 119 -4.52 9.22 23.60
CA LEU A 119 -4.24 10.65 23.74
C LEU A 119 -5.00 11.29 24.90
N PHE A 120 -6.30 11.01 25.03
CA PHE A 120 -7.10 11.53 26.14
C PHE A 120 -6.65 11.01 27.51
N ARG A 121 -5.97 9.86 27.59
CA ARG A 121 -5.38 9.36 28.84
C ARG A 121 -4.04 10.01 29.19
N LEU A 122 -3.26 10.42 28.19
CA LEU A 122 -1.92 10.99 28.39
C LEU A 122 -1.97 12.49 28.76
N SER A 123 -2.90 13.24 28.19
CA SER A 123 -3.02 14.70 28.39
C SER A 123 -3.25 15.12 29.86
N PHE A 124 -3.78 14.23 30.71
CA PHE A 124 -4.00 14.53 32.13
C PHE A 124 -2.72 14.49 32.99
N THR A 125 -1.60 13.94 32.51
CA THR A 125 -0.43 13.65 33.37
C THR A 125 0.64 14.76 33.38
N ASP A 126 0.70 15.65 32.39
CA ASP A 126 1.80 16.63 32.24
C ASP A 126 1.39 18.12 32.31
N PHE A 127 0.13 18.43 32.66
CA PHE A 127 -0.45 19.78 32.59
C PHE A 127 0.10 20.83 33.57
N HIS A 128 1.15 20.52 34.34
CA HIS A 128 1.65 21.40 35.42
C HIS A 128 2.90 22.23 35.11
N ARG A 129 3.44 22.24 33.88
CA ARG A 129 4.64 23.05 33.57
C ARG A 129 4.55 23.84 32.26
N ARG A 130 4.01 25.07 32.40
CA ARG A 130 4.11 26.30 31.56
C ARG A 130 3.19 26.40 30.32
N PRO A 131 2.47 27.53 30.16
CA PRO A 131 1.74 27.86 28.93
C PRO A 131 2.65 28.64 27.97
N THR A 132 2.85 28.14 26.75
CA THR A 132 3.36 28.94 25.65
C THR A 132 2.63 28.49 24.40
N GLY A 133 1.77 29.34 23.83
CA GLY A 133 0.84 28.99 22.75
C GLY A 133 1.48 28.37 21.50
N GLU A 134 2.78 28.60 21.30
CA GLU A 134 3.58 27.99 20.23
C GLU A 134 3.88 26.49 20.47
N GLN A 135 4.09 26.08 21.72
CA GLN A 135 4.27 24.65 22.05
C GLN A 135 2.98 23.87 21.86
N LEU A 136 1.83 24.47 22.19
CA LEU A 136 0.51 23.89 21.96
C LEU A 136 0.21 23.73 20.46
N TYR A 137 0.52 24.74 19.64
CA TYR A 137 0.29 24.67 18.18
C TYR A 137 1.19 23.62 17.50
N ARG A 138 2.47 23.54 17.88
CA ARG A 138 3.38 22.51 17.36
C ARG A 138 3.05 21.11 17.88
N LEU A 139 2.62 20.98 19.14
CA LEU A 139 2.11 19.70 19.62
C LEU A 139 0.88 19.28 18.81
N ASP A 140 -0.10 20.16 18.61
CA ASP A 140 -1.33 19.83 17.90
C ASP A 140 -1.06 19.48 16.41
N SER A 141 -0.17 20.22 15.72
CA SER A 141 0.22 19.91 14.34
C SER A 141 1.01 18.60 14.23
N ASP A 142 1.96 18.35 15.14
CA ASP A 142 2.75 17.13 15.12
C ASP A 142 1.90 15.93 15.53
N LEU A 143 0.98 16.11 16.46
CA LEU A 143 0.05 15.07 16.92
C LEU A 143 -0.99 14.72 15.86
N SER A 144 -1.52 15.71 15.13
CA SER A 144 -2.46 15.49 14.01
C SER A 144 -1.77 14.84 12.81
N THR A 145 -0.54 15.23 12.48
CA THR A 145 0.25 14.60 11.42
C THR A 145 0.61 13.15 11.79
N ALA A 146 1.08 12.92 13.02
CA ALA A 146 1.36 11.57 13.52
C ALA A 146 0.07 10.72 13.58
N ALA A 147 -1.06 11.31 13.98
CA ALA A 147 -2.37 10.66 13.98
C ALA A 147 -2.81 10.26 12.57
N GLY A 148 -2.60 11.12 11.57
CA GLY A 148 -2.94 10.83 10.18
C GLY A 148 -2.10 9.68 9.60
N LEU A 149 -0.79 9.67 9.86
CA LEU A 149 0.08 8.56 9.47
C LEU A 149 -0.33 7.25 10.16
N ALA A 150 -0.62 7.29 11.46
CA ALA A 150 -1.01 6.12 12.22
C ALA A 150 -2.40 5.60 11.83
N SER A 151 -3.34 6.49 11.55
CA SER A 151 -4.73 6.14 11.28
C SER A 151 -4.96 5.75 9.82
N GLU A 152 -4.31 6.39 8.84
CA GLU A 152 -4.59 6.12 7.41
C GLU A 152 -3.50 5.28 6.74
N SER A 153 -2.23 5.59 6.99
CA SER A 153 -1.13 4.94 6.28
C SER A 153 -0.90 3.52 6.77
N ILE A 154 -0.91 3.29 8.09
CA ILE A 154 -0.66 1.96 8.66
C ILE A 154 -1.70 0.93 8.16
N PRO A 155 -3.03 1.15 8.28
CA PRO A 155 -4.03 0.23 7.73
C PRO A 155 -3.84 -0.07 6.25
N ARG A 156 -3.61 0.98 5.45
CA ARG A 156 -3.43 0.85 4.02
C ARG A 156 -2.21 0.01 3.70
N ILE A 157 -1.10 0.21 4.41
CA ILE A 157 0.12 -0.58 4.26
C ILE A 157 -0.15 -2.04 4.64
N LEU A 158 -0.85 -2.32 5.74
CA LEU A 158 -1.19 -3.68 6.16
C LEU A 158 -1.99 -4.41 5.07
N VAL A 159 -3.09 -3.82 4.59
CA VAL A 159 -3.92 -4.41 3.53
C VAL A 159 -3.13 -4.58 2.22
N THR A 160 -2.27 -3.62 1.87
CA THR A 160 -1.45 -3.70 0.66
C THR A 160 -0.39 -4.81 0.76
N ILE A 161 0.29 -4.94 1.90
CA ILE A 161 1.28 -6.00 2.14
C ILE A 161 0.62 -7.37 2.13
N SER A 162 -0.56 -7.51 2.76
CA SER A 162 -1.36 -8.73 2.73
C SER A 162 -1.60 -9.20 1.29
N HIS A 163 -2.14 -8.31 0.46
CA HIS A 163 -2.38 -8.58 -0.96
C HIS A 163 -1.11 -8.90 -1.72
N PHE A 164 -0.03 -8.17 -1.47
CA PHE A 164 1.24 -8.39 -2.15
C PHE A 164 1.81 -9.78 -1.85
N ILE A 165 1.82 -10.18 -0.57
CA ILE A 165 2.29 -11.52 -0.15
C ILE A 165 1.44 -12.61 -0.78
N PHE A 166 0.12 -12.47 -0.71
CA PHE A 166 -0.81 -13.46 -1.26
C PHE A 166 -0.68 -13.60 -2.78
N LEU A 167 -0.67 -12.50 -3.51
CA LEU A 167 -0.53 -12.51 -4.97
C LEU A 167 0.83 -13.08 -5.39
N THR A 168 1.91 -12.69 -4.71
CA THR A 168 3.25 -13.23 -4.98
C THR A 168 3.31 -14.73 -4.70
N GLY A 169 2.68 -15.18 -3.60
CA GLY A 169 2.56 -16.61 -3.26
C GLY A 169 1.81 -17.40 -4.34
N ILE A 170 0.71 -16.86 -4.85
CA ILE A 170 -0.02 -17.44 -5.98
C ILE A 170 0.86 -17.53 -7.22
N CYS A 171 1.53 -16.44 -7.60
CA CYS A 171 2.40 -16.43 -8.79
C CYS A 171 3.54 -17.45 -8.67
N LEU A 172 4.17 -17.54 -7.49
CA LEU A 172 5.19 -18.55 -7.20
C LEU A 172 4.64 -19.97 -7.31
N TYR A 173 3.40 -20.21 -6.87
CA TYR A 173 2.75 -21.51 -6.99
C TYR A 173 2.42 -21.87 -8.45
N LEU A 174 1.96 -20.90 -9.26
CA LEU A 174 1.64 -21.12 -10.68
C LEU A 174 2.90 -21.38 -11.52
N GLU A 175 3.89 -20.48 -11.46
CA GLU A 175 5.14 -20.63 -12.20
C GLU A 175 6.29 -19.91 -11.47
N TRP A 176 7.01 -20.67 -10.65
CA TRP A 176 8.08 -20.14 -9.80
C TRP A 176 9.26 -19.56 -10.61
N ARG A 177 9.57 -20.13 -11.79
CA ARG A 177 10.69 -19.68 -12.63
C ARG A 177 10.45 -18.28 -13.18
N LEU A 178 9.25 -18.04 -13.74
CA LEU A 178 8.87 -16.75 -14.29
C LEU A 178 8.75 -15.69 -13.18
N THR A 179 8.20 -16.08 -12.03
CA THR A 179 8.04 -15.19 -10.88
C THR A 179 9.39 -14.77 -10.30
N LEU A 180 10.38 -15.67 -10.21
CA LEU A 180 11.73 -15.32 -9.75
C LEU A 180 12.41 -14.32 -10.68
N ILE A 181 12.26 -14.47 -12.00
CA ILE A 181 12.77 -13.51 -12.98
C ILE A 181 12.12 -12.14 -12.76
N ALA A 182 10.79 -12.10 -12.58
CA ALA A 182 10.07 -10.86 -12.30
C ALA A 182 10.51 -10.19 -10.97
N ILE A 183 10.74 -10.98 -9.92
CA ILE A 183 11.27 -10.50 -8.64
C ILE A 183 12.67 -9.93 -8.82
N LEU A 184 13.51 -10.55 -9.65
CA LEU A 184 14.86 -10.06 -9.95
C LEU A 184 14.85 -8.74 -10.74
N LEU A 185 13.84 -8.53 -11.60
CA LEU A 185 13.64 -7.27 -12.33
C LEU A 185 13.06 -6.15 -11.45
N THR A 186 12.35 -6.49 -10.37
CA THR A 186 11.73 -5.52 -9.44
C THR A 186 12.73 -4.50 -8.85
N PRO A 187 13.93 -4.88 -8.34
CA PRO A 187 14.91 -3.90 -7.84
C PRO A 187 15.44 -2.97 -8.94
N LEU A 188 15.54 -3.44 -10.19
CA LEU A 188 15.94 -2.60 -11.32
C LEU A 188 14.89 -1.51 -11.59
N PHE A 189 13.60 -1.88 -11.58
CA PHE A 189 12.49 -0.93 -11.67
C PHE A 189 12.47 0.05 -10.50
N TYR A 190 12.73 -0.42 -9.28
CA TYR A 190 12.81 0.43 -8.10
C TYR A 190 13.93 1.47 -8.21
N LEU A 191 15.12 1.06 -8.67
CA LEU A 191 16.26 1.96 -8.89
C LEU A 191 15.92 3.03 -9.94
N HIS A 192 15.30 2.62 -11.05
CA HIS A 192 14.87 3.54 -12.10
C HIS A 192 13.84 4.55 -11.59
N SER A 193 12.81 4.06 -10.90
CA SER A 193 11.78 4.91 -10.28
C SER A 193 12.37 5.87 -9.25
N ARG A 194 13.33 5.42 -8.44
CA ARG A 194 14.03 6.27 -7.46
C ARG A 194 14.85 7.37 -8.13
N TYR A 195 15.52 7.07 -9.24
CA TYR A 195 16.27 8.06 -10.01
C TYR A 195 15.34 9.16 -10.55
N PHE A 196 14.23 8.77 -11.20
CA PHE A 196 13.24 9.73 -11.70
C PHE A 196 12.52 10.50 -10.59
N GLY A 197 12.16 9.82 -9.49
CA GLY A 197 11.48 10.44 -8.36
C GLY A 197 12.33 11.49 -7.64
N ARG A 198 13.66 11.33 -7.62
CA ARG A 198 14.56 12.38 -7.12
C ARG A 198 14.49 13.63 -7.99
N ARG A 199 14.57 13.47 -9.31
CA ARG A 199 14.44 14.60 -10.24
C ARG A 199 13.10 15.33 -10.13
N GLN A 200 12.00 14.60 -9.99
CA GLN A 200 10.70 15.24 -9.77
C GLN A 200 10.67 16.07 -8.49
N LYS A 201 11.25 15.56 -7.38
CA LYS A 201 11.34 16.32 -6.12
C LYS A 201 12.17 17.59 -6.26
N ASP A 202 13.26 17.54 -7.02
CA ASP A 202 14.11 18.70 -7.23
C ASP A 202 13.35 19.78 -8.02
N ILE A 203 12.61 19.39 -9.06
CA ILE A 203 11.75 20.31 -9.85
C ILE A 203 10.62 20.89 -9.00
N THR A 204 9.95 20.07 -8.19
CA THR A 204 8.89 20.55 -7.29
C THR A 204 9.43 21.51 -6.24
N ARG A 205 10.64 21.28 -5.71
CA ARG A 205 11.30 22.23 -4.80
C ARG A 205 11.55 23.57 -5.46
N SER A 206 12.16 23.58 -6.66
CA SER A 206 12.41 24.83 -7.38
C SER A 206 11.12 25.61 -7.70
N PHE A 207 10.02 24.91 -7.99
CA PHE A 207 8.70 25.55 -8.19
C PHE A 207 8.14 26.17 -6.91
N LYS A 208 8.35 25.50 -5.77
CA LYS A 208 7.88 25.95 -4.46
C LYS A 208 8.66 27.17 -4.00
N ASP A 209 9.98 27.17 -4.19
CA ASP A 209 10.87 28.28 -3.85
C ASP A 209 10.53 29.52 -4.70
N ALA A 210 10.33 29.37 -6.01
CA ALA A 210 9.92 30.47 -6.90
C ALA A 210 8.53 31.05 -6.56
N SER A 211 7.59 30.20 -6.11
CA SER A 211 6.26 30.63 -5.64
C SER A 211 6.32 31.37 -4.31
N GLN A 212 7.34 31.09 -3.49
CA GLN A 212 7.55 31.74 -2.21
C GLN A 212 8.15 33.13 -2.42
N ASP A 213 9.14 33.26 -3.31
CA ASP A 213 9.72 34.55 -3.71
C ASP A 213 8.70 35.51 -4.34
N SER A 214 7.81 34.99 -5.21
CA SER A 214 6.74 35.82 -5.80
C SER A 214 5.74 36.32 -4.75
N ASN A 215 5.45 35.51 -3.72
CA ASN A 215 4.57 35.95 -2.63
C ASN A 215 5.23 37.02 -1.76
N THR A 216 6.54 36.94 -1.53
CA THR A 216 7.27 37.95 -0.75
C THR A 216 7.37 39.28 -1.50
N MET A 217 7.54 39.28 -2.83
CA MET A 217 7.57 40.51 -3.63
C MET A 217 6.22 41.24 -3.72
N ILE A 218 5.10 40.55 -3.48
CA ILE A 218 3.76 41.16 -3.44
C ILE A 218 3.47 41.78 -2.06
N GLN A 219 4.19 41.34 -1.02
CA GLN A 219 4.01 41.79 0.35
C GLN A 219 4.92 42.97 0.75
N GLU A 220 5.97 43.24 -0.03
CA GLU A 220 6.78 44.48 0.04
C GLU A 220 6.19 45.58 -0.86
#